data_AF-A0AAJ6A4Y6-F1
#
_entry.id   AF-A0AAJ6A4Y6-F1
#
_cell.length_a   1.000
_cell.length_b   1.000
_cell.length_c   1.000
_cell.angle_alpha   90.00
_cell.angle_beta   90.00
_cell.angle_gamma   90.00
#
_symmetry.space_group_name_H-M   'P 1'
#
loop_
_entity.id
_entity.type
_entity.pdbx_description
1 polymer ?
#
loop_
_entity_poly.entity_id
_entity_poly.type
_entity_poly.pdbx_seq_one_letter_code
_entity_poly.pdbx_strand_id
1 'polypeptide(L)'
;MEAVSSQVAPSFVTRSGPLARFAFFILAAAAPFFFMPNAAHADFRVCNGTQNLVGVAIGYRAKEGWVTEGWWQVPATTCATLIEGPLQSRYYYLYAEDAARGGRWTGDIEMCVAENEFKIPGVKDCYARGYQKMGFKEYDTGRQASWMVQLSDTPGSQESQN
;
A
#
# COMPACT_ATOMS: atom_id res chain seq x y z
N MET A 1 33.60 -20.70 98.07
CA MET A 1 33.43 -19.23 98.12
C MET A 1 33.11 -18.75 96.72
N GLU A 2 32.19 -17.84 96.43
CA GLU A 2 31.11 -17.16 97.14
C GLU A 2 30.21 -16.56 96.02
N ALA A 3 28.90 -16.53 96.28
CA ALA A 3 27.82 -15.62 95.80
C ALA A 3 27.98 -14.91 94.43
N VAL A 4 27.10 -15.04 93.41
CA VAL A 4 25.64 -14.82 93.28
C VAL A 4 25.15 -13.42 93.70
N SER A 5 24.28 -12.82 92.85
CA SER A 5 23.25 -11.79 93.10
C SER A 5 23.57 -10.41 92.49
N SER A 6 22.69 -9.64 91.83
CA SER A 6 21.28 -9.74 91.40
C SER A 6 21.06 -8.61 90.37
N GLN A 7 20.40 -8.84 89.24
CA GLN A 7 18.99 -8.47 88.92
C GLN A 7 18.56 -7.04 89.33
N VAL A 8 18.03 -6.27 88.37
CA VAL A 8 16.64 -5.76 88.33
C VAL A 8 16.35 -5.18 86.93
N ALA A 9 15.24 -5.61 86.32
CA ALA A 9 14.64 -5.06 85.10
C ALA A 9 13.79 -3.81 85.42
N PRO A 10 13.39 -3.01 84.41
CA PRO A 10 11.98 -3.08 84.07
C PRO A 10 11.66 -2.90 82.57
N SER A 11 10.62 -3.64 82.17
CA SER A 11 9.43 -3.26 81.42
C SER A 11 9.49 -2.05 80.46
N PHE A 12 9.05 -2.24 79.21
CA PHE A 12 7.75 -1.79 78.69
C PHE A 12 7.73 -1.74 77.15
N VAL A 13 6.83 -2.55 76.58
CA VAL A 13 5.87 -2.21 75.50
C VAL A 13 6.40 -1.89 74.08
N THR A 14 6.22 -2.89 73.22
CA THR A 14 5.43 -2.89 71.97
C THR A 14 5.55 -1.69 71.00
N ARG A 15 6.04 -1.95 69.77
CA ARG A 15 5.24 -1.75 68.54
C ARG A 15 5.84 -2.49 67.34
N SER A 16 5.01 -3.37 66.78
CA SER A 16 5.16 -4.03 65.48
C SER A 16 5.15 -3.01 64.33
N GLY A 17 6.15 -3.10 63.45
CA GLY A 17 6.19 -2.45 62.14
C GLY A 17 6.17 -3.51 61.02
N PRO A 18 5.44 -3.28 59.91
CA PRO A 18 5.24 -4.30 58.89
C PRO A 18 6.47 -4.49 57.99
N LEU A 19 6.70 -5.77 57.70
CA LEU A 19 7.48 -6.39 56.63
C LEU A 19 7.91 -5.46 55.47
N ALA A 20 9.22 -5.30 55.29
CA ALA A 20 9.80 -4.90 54.01
C ALA A 20 10.76 -5.99 53.52
N ARG A 21 10.19 -7.02 52.89
CA ARG A 21 10.92 -7.92 51.98
C ARG A 21 11.26 -7.10 50.74
N PHE A 22 12.47 -6.55 50.69
CA PHE A 22 12.98 -5.94 49.46
C PHE A 22 13.23 -7.03 48.42
N ALA A 23 12.27 -7.15 47.50
CA ALA A 23 12.29 -8.06 46.37
C ALA A 23 13.41 -7.67 45.38
N PHE A 24 14.09 -8.70 44.87
CA PHE A 24 14.97 -8.65 43.72
C PHE A 24 14.24 -7.99 42.53
N PHE A 25 14.66 -6.80 42.13
CA PHE A 25 14.19 -6.15 40.91
C PHE A 25 14.86 -6.80 39.69
N ILE A 26 14.06 -7.56 38.93
CA ILE A 26 14.42 -8.09 37.61
C ILE A 26 14.61 -6.91 36.66
N LEU A 27 15.85 -6.65 36.24
CA LEU A 27 16.14 -5.71 35.14
C LEU A 27 15.85 -6.42 33.80
N ALA A 28 14.59 -6.50 33.41
CA ALA A 28 14.20 -6.89 32.06
C ALA A 28 14.45 -5.70 31.12
N ALA A 29 15.61 -5.68 30.47
CA ALA A 29 15.93 -4.73 29.41
C ALA A 29 15.00 -5.00 28.21
N ALA A 30 13.86 -4.31 28.16
CA ALA A 30 12.98 -4.28 27.02
C ALA A 30 13.67 -3.49 25.88
N ALA A 31 14.29 -4.20 24.93
CA ALA A 31 14.76 -3.60 23.69
C ALA A 31 13.53 -3.16 22.87
N PRO A 32 13.35 -1.86 22.56
CA PRO A 32 12.26 -1.45 21.69
C PRO A 32 12.56 -1.96 20.28
N PHE A 33 11.73 -2.88 19.78
CA PHE A 33 11.68 -3.20 18.37
C PHE A 33 11.30 -1.92 17.62
N PHE A 34 12.28 -1.25 17.01
CA PHE A 34 12.05 -0.15 16.08
C PHE A 34 11.38 -0.72 14.82
N PHE A 35 10.05 -0.80 14.83
CA PHE A 35 9.28 -0.90 13.61
C PHE A 35 9.40 0.44 12.88
N MET A 36 10.26 0.53 11.87
CA MET A 36 10.25 1.65 10.93
C MET A 36 8.92 1.60 10.17
N PRO A 37 8.05 2.62 10.30
CA PRO A 37 6.87 2.69 9.45
C PRO A 37 7.35 2.91 8.01
N ASN A 38 6.93 2.04 7.10
CA ASN A 38 7.12 2.26 5.67
C ASN A 38 6.37 3.55 5.30
N ALA A 39 7.04 4.45 4.58
CA ALA A 39 6.40 5.66 4.09
C ALA A 39 5.15 5.29 3.27
N ALA A 40 4.01 5.87 3.62
CA ALA A 40 2.80 5.72 2.81
C ALA A 40 2.99 6.54 1.53
N HIS A 41 3.36 5.88 0.44
CA HIS A 41 3.46 6.49 -0.87
C HIS A 41 2.07 6.67 -1.47
N ALA A 42 1.79 7.89 -1.92
CA ALA A 42 0.48 8.25 -2.45
C ALA A 42 0.44 7.95 -3.96
N ASP A 43 0.32 6.68 -4.34
CA ASP A 43 0.55 6.24 -5.72
C ASP A 43 -0.75 5.84 -6.47
N PHE A 44 -0.68 5.72 -7.81
CA PHE A 44 -1.66 4.95 -8.59
C PHE A 44 -1.18 3.50 -8.73
N ARG A 45 -1.92 2.55 -8.16
CA ARG A 45 -1.55 1.13 -8.15
C ARG A 45 -2.57 0.27 -8.87
N VAL A 46 -2.09 -0.77 -9.52
CA VAL A 46 -2.94 -1.81 -10.12
C VAL A 46 -2.56 -3.15 -9.53
N CYS A 47 -3.53 -3.84 -8.96
CA CYS A 47 -3.38 -5.15 -8.37
C CYS A 47 -4.02 -6.20 -9.28
N ASN A 48 -3.20 -7.13 -9.76
CA ASN A 48 -3.64 -8.25 -10.57
C ASN A 48 -4.11 -9.40 -9.66
N GLY A 49 -5.42 -9.57 -9.51
CA GLY A 49 -6.04 -10.68 -8.78
C GLY A 49 -6.27 -11.94 -9.62
N THR A 50 -5.76 -11.98 -10.85
CA THR A 50 -5.87 -13.14 -11.74
C THR A 50 -4.72 -14.12 -11.54
N GLN A 51 -4.82 -15.28 -12.18
CA GLN A 51 -3.76 -16.31 -12.19
C GLN A 51 -2.74 -16.14 -13.33
N ASN A 52 -2.91 -15.13 -14.19
CA ASN A 52 -2.05 -14.92 -15.36
C ASN A 52 -1.29 -13.61 -15.27
N LEU A 53 -0.26 -13.47 -16.11
CA LEU A 53 0.37 -12.19 -16.38
C LEU A 53 -0.64 -11.26 -17.06
N VAL A 54 -0.73 -10.02 -16.57
CA VAL A 54 -1.56 -8.97 -17.17
C VAL A 54 -0.67 -7.83 -17.65
N GLY A 55 -0.83 -7.47 -18.92
CA GLY A 55 -0.26 -6.25 -19.49
C GLY A 55 -1.17 -5.07 -19.16
N VAL A 56 -0.62 -3.95 -18.70
CA VAL A 56 -1.39 -2.76 -18.34
C VAL A 56 -0.84 -1.52 -19.03
N ALA A 57 -1.71 -0.63 -19.45
CA ALA A 57 -1.42 0.70 -19.93
C ALA A 57 -2.30 1.73 -19.20
N ILE A 58 -1.78 2.94 -19.01
CA ILE A 58 -2.48 4.05 -18.34
C ILE A 58 -2.45 5.31 -19.21
N GLY A 59 -3.59 5.99 -19.26
CA GLY A 59 -3.75 7.31 -19.83
C GLY A 59 -4.10 8.32 -18.75
N TYR A 60 -3.56 9.53 -18.85
CA TYR A 60 -3.85 10.61 -17.91
C TYR A 60 -3.58 11.98 -18.52
N ARG A 61 -4.09 13.04 -17.86
CA ARG A 61 -3.85 14.42 -18.25
C ARG A 61 -2.64 14.98 -17.50
N ALA A 62 -1.54 15.17 -18.21
CA ALA A 62 -0.35 15.86 -17.74
C ALA A 62 -0.46 17.38 -17.99
N LYS A 63 0.55 18.15 -17.55
CA LYS A 63 0.63 19.62 -17.75
C LYS A 63 0.59 20.01 -19.23
N GLU A 64 1.23 19.23 -20.09
CA GLU A 64 1.37 19.49 -21.53
C GLU A 64 0.22 18.89 -22.36
N GLY A 65 -0.70 18.15 -21.72
CA GLY A 65 -1.83 17.52 -22.38
C GLY A 65 -1.99 16.05 -22.02
N TRP A 66 -2.65 15.30 -22.89
CA TRP A 66 -2.85 13.87 -22.71
C TRP A 66 -1.54 13.10 -22.85
N VAL A 67 -1.34 12.10 -22.01
CA VAL A 67 -0.22 11.16 -22.10
C VAL A 67 -0.75 9.75 -21.90
N THR A 68 -0.24 8.79 -22.67
CA THR A 68 -0.42 7.36 -22.41
C THR A 68 0.92 6.68 -22.20
N GLU A 69 0.96 5.74 -21.26
CA GLU A 69 2.14 4.95 -20.89
C GLU A 69 1.75 3.48 -20.78
N GLY A 70 2.73 2.60 -20.98
CA GLY A 70 2.58 1.14 -20.95
C GLY A 70 3.86 0.51 -21.49
N TRP A 71 4.04 -0.80 -21.58
CA TRP A 71 3.25 -1.84 -20.97
C TRP A 71 3.86 -2.21 -19.63
N TRP A 72 3.11 -2.05 -18.54
CA TRP A 72 3.49 -2.70 -17.29
C TRP A 72 3.15 -4.17 -17.37
N GLN A 73 4.09 -5.01 -16.95
CA GLN A 73 3.87 -6.43 -16.76
C GLN A 73 3.54 -6.66 -15.29
N VAL A 74 2.30 -7.04 -14.99
CA VAL A 74 1.84 -7.31 -13.63
C VAL A 74 1.63 -8.81 -13.46
N PRO A 75 2.55 -9.52 -12.78
CA PRO A 75 2.40 -10.95 -12.51
C PRO A 75 1.11 -11.29 -11.76
N ALA A 76 0.69 -12.55 -11.87
CA ALA A 76 -0.43 -13.10 -11.12
C ALA A 76 -0.31 -12.77 -9.62
N THR A 77 -1.43 -12.40 -9.00
CA THR A 77 -1.56 -12.09 -7.56
C THR A 77 -0.61 -11.01 -7.01
N THR A 78 -0.07 -10.14 -7.87
CA THR A 78 0.82 -9.03 -7.47
C THR A 78 0.23 -7.65 -7.79
N CYS A 79 0.85 -6.59 -7.29
CA CYS A 79 0.49 -5.22 -7.64
C CYS A 79 1.69 -4.45 -8.21
N ALA A 80 1.43 -3.56 -9.17
CA ALA A 80 2.39 -2.62 -9.72
C ALA A 80 1.97 -1.18 -9.42
N THR A 81 2.96 -0.30 -9.22
CA THR A 81 2.76 1.15 -9.19
C THR A 81 2.93 1.70 -10.61
N LEU A 82 1.90 2.36 -11.13
CA LEU A 82 1.89 2.91 -12.49
C LEU A 82 2.20 4.41 -12.49
N ILE A 83 1.82 5.11 -11.43
CA ILE A 83 2.17 6.51 -11.21
C ILE A 83 2.71 6.62 -9.80
N GLU A 84 3.96 7.07 -9.70
CA GLU A 84 4.63 7.33 -8.44
C GLU A 84 4.27 8.71 -7.90
N GLY A 85 3.96 8.77 -6.60
CA GLY A 85 3.66 10.01 -5.92
C GLY A 85 2.25 10.54 -6.21
N PRO A 86 1.88 11.63 -5.49
CA PRO A 86 0.49 12.04 -5.34
C PRO A 86 -0.18 12.32 -6.69
N LEU A 87 -1.39 11.79 -6.84
CA LEU A 87 -2.18 11.94 -8.05
C LEU A 87 -2.52 13.41 -8.31
N GLN A 88 -2.19 13.87 -9.52
CA GLN A 88 -2.39 15.25 -9.95
C GLN A 88 -3.71 15.47 -10.73
N SER A 89 -4.32 14.37 -11.19
CA SER A 89 -5.59 14.36 -11.91
C SER A 89 -6.69 13.64 -11.11
N ARG A 90 -7.95 13.98 -11.41
CA ARG A 90 -9.14 13.26 -10.90
C ARG A 90 -9.46 12.01 -11.72
N TYR A 91 -9.20 12.03 -13.01
CA TYR A 91 -9.55 10.96 -13.93
C TYR A 91 -8.28 10.30 -14.46
N TYR A 92 -8.25 8.98 -14.40
CA TYR A 92 -7.23 8.14 -15.00
C TYR A 92 -7.90 7.09 -15.86
N TYR A 93 -7.21 6.65 -16.90
CA TYR A 93 -7.75 5.77 -17.92
C TYR A 93 -6.88 4.52 -17.95
N LEU A 94 -7.47 3.34 -17.84
CA LEU A 94 -6.72 2.09 -17.80
C LEU A 94 -7.12 1.18 -18.95
N TYR A 95 -6.14 0.59 -19.61
CA TYR A 95 -6.32 -0.58 -20.46
C TYR A 95 -5.52 -1.72 -19.86
N ALA A 96 -6.10 -2.91 -19.78
CA ALA A 96 -5.35 -4.09 -19.38
C ALA A 96 -5.76 -5.33 -20.18
N GLU A 97 -4.82 -6.25 -20.39
CA GLU A 97 -5.05 -7.51 -21.10
C GLU A 97 -4.34 -8.70 -20.45
N ASP A 98 -5.07 -9.82 -20.36
CA ASP A 98 -4.55 -11.12 -19.93
C ASP A 98 -3.73 -11.74 -21.06
N ALA A 99 -2.43 -11.95 -20.80
CA ALA A 99 -1.48 -12.42 -21.79
C ALA A 99 -1.74 -13.86 -22.28
N ALA A 100 -2.52 -14.66 -21.56
CA ALA A 100 -2.75 -16.08 -21.86
C ALA A 100 -4.18 -16.38 -22.33
N ARG A 101 -5.20 -15.78 -21.70
CA ARG A 101 -6.62 -16.09 -21.97
C ARG A 101 -7.31 -15.08 -22.89
N GLY A 102 -6.66 -13.94 -23.18
CA GLY A 102 -7.24 -12.89 -24.02
C GLY A 102 -8.38 -12.08 -23.38
N GLY A 103 -8.55 -12.19 -22.06
CA GLY A 103 -9.44 -11.31 -21.28
C GLY A 103 -8.92 -9.87 -21.29
N ARG A 104 -9.83 -8.89 -21.37
CA ARG A 104 -9.47 -7.46 -21.44
C ARG A 104 -10.30 -6.63 -20.48
N TRP A 105 -9.64 -5.68 -19.82
CA TRP A 105 -10.29 -4.59 -19.10
C TRP A 105 -10.18 -3.34 -19.96
N THR A 106 -11.26 -3.08 -20.68
CA THR A 106 -11.36 -2.04 -21.71
C THR A 106 -12.54 -1.12 -21.39
N GLY A 107 -12.53 0.07 -21.98
CA GLY A 107 -13.66 1.01 -21.96
C GLY A 107 -13.78 1.75 -23.28
N ASP A 108 -14.56 2.82 -23.30
CA ASP A 108 -14.93 3.53 -24.53
C ASP A 108 -13.97 4.67 -24.91
N ILE A 109 -12.97 4.96 -24.06
CA ILE A 109 -12.07 6.10 -24.25
C ILE A 109 -10.88 5.67 -25.09
N GLU A 110 -10.93 5.98 -26.37
CA GLU A 110 -9.87 5.60 -27.30
C GLU A 110 -8.58 6.41 -27.10
N MET A 111 -7.46 5.72 -26.85
CA MET A 111 -6.14 6.33 -26.73
C MET A 111 -5.06 5.54 -27.48
N CYS A 112 -3.89 6.16 -27.68
CA CYS A 112 -2.80 5.56 -28.43
C CYS A 112 -1.98 4.58 -27.57
N VAL A 113 -1.61 3.43 -28.15
CA VAL A 113 -0.67 2.47 -27.56
C VAL A 113 0.38 2.04 -28.59
N ALA A 114 1.56 1.62 -28.11
CA ALA A 114 2.58 1.00 -28.95
C ALA A 114 2.77 -0.48 -28.58
N GLU A 115 3.47 -1.23 -29.41
CA GLU A 115 3.72 -2.68 -29.22
C GLU A 115 4.65 -2.97 -28.04
N ASN A 116 5.73 -2.20 -27.90
CA ASN A 116 6.69 -2.29 -26.80
C ASN A 116 6.41 -1.26 -25.71
N GLU A 117 7.19 -1.25 -24.63
CA GLU A 117 7.14 -0.20 -23.61
C GLU A 117 7.25 1.20 -24.22
N PHE A 118 6.40 2.11 -23.75
CA PHE A 118 6.06 3.36 -24.41
C PHE A 118 5.61 4.44 -23.44
N LYS A 119 5.84 5.68 -23.89
CA LYS A 119 5.25 6.90 -23.37
C LYS A 119 4.91 7.82 -24.53
N ILE A 120 3.62 8.01 -24.80
CA ILE A 120 3.12 8.72 -25.97
C ILE A 120 2.41 10.01 -25.52
N PRO A 121 2.92 11.19 -25.88
CA PRO A 121 2.17 12.43 -25.71
C PRO A 121 1.08 12.53 -26.79
N GLY A 122 -0.12 12.91 -26.37
CA GLY A 122 -1.28 13.15 -27.23
C GLY A 122 -1.98 11.88 -27.72
N VAL A 123 -3.31 11.96 -27.81
CA VAL A 123 -4.21 10.85 -28.20
C VAL A 123 -4.78 10.96 -29.61
N LYS A 124 -4.33 11.96 -30.38
CA LYS A 124 -4.78 12.19 -31.77
C LYS A 124 -3.89 11.45 -32.76
N ASP A 125 -4.50 11.10 -33.89
CA ASP A 125 -3.86 10.56 -35.09
C ASP A 125 -2.95 9.35 -34.81
N CYS A 126 -3.35 8.47 -33.87
CA CYS A 126 -2.54 7.33 -33.43
C CYS A 126 -1.96 6.53 -34.61
N TYR A 127 -2.82 6.11 -35.54
CA TYR A 127 -2.39 5.33 -36.71
C TYR A 127 -1.43 6.08 -37.63
N ALA A 128 -1.67 7.36 -37.90
CA ALA A 128 -0.79 8.17 -38.74
C ALA A 128 0.60 8.39 -38.10
N ARG A 129 0.67 8.28 -36.76
CA ARG A 129 1.90 8.35 -35.98
C ARG A 129 2.55 6.98 -35.74
N GLY A 130 1.99 5.91 -36.31
CA GLY A 130 2.51 4.54 -36.19
C GLY A 130 2.08 3.80 -34.92
N TYR A 131 1.09 4.31 -34.20
CA TYR A 131 0.53 3.69 -32.99
C TYR A 131 -0.78 2.97 -33.28
N GLN A 132 -1.19 2.12 -32.36
CA GLN A 132 -2.52 1.51 -32.36
C GLN A 132 -3.47 2.32 -31.48
N LYS A 133 -4.77 2.02 -31.60
CA LYS A 133 -5.83 2.63 -30.81
C LYS A 133 -6.51 1.56 -29.98
N MET A 134 -6.58 1.78 -28.67
CA MET A 134 -7.23 0.86 -27.72
C MET A 134 -8.22 1.64 -26.85
N GLY A 135 -9.25 0.95 -26.37
CA GLY A 135 -10.30 1.53 -25.53
C GLY A 135 -9.95 1.47 -24.04
N PHE A 136 -9.69 2.61 -23.41
CA PHE A 136 -9.37 2.67 -22.00
C PHE A 136 -10.64 2.86 -21.17
N LYS A 137 -10.67 2.21 -20.00
CA LYS A 137 -11.71 2.40 -18.99
C LYS A 137 -11.36 3.59 -18.09
N GLU A 138 -12.30 4.51 -17.90
CA GLU A 138 -12.14 5.65 -17.00
C GLU A 138 -12.32 5.22 -15.53
N TYR A 139 -11.46 5.76 -14.67
CA TYR A 139 -11.50 5.67 -13.22
C TYR A 139 -11.52 7.09 -12.64
N ASP A 140 -12.61 7.43 -11.94
CA ASP A 140 -12.72 8.66 -11.15
C ASP A 140 -12.13 8.42 -9.76
N THR A 141 -11.01 9.07 -9.46
CA THR A 141 -10.32 8.95 -8.17
C THR A 141 -10.86 9.91 -7.12
N GLY A 142 -11.88 10.72 -7.43
CA GLY A 142 -12.44 11.70 -6.51
C GLY A 142 -11.45 12.76 -6.03
N ARG A 143 -10.34 12.96 -6.78
CA ARG A 143 -9.17 13.79 -6.37
C ARG A 143 -8.42 13.25 -5.14
N GLN A 144 -8.51 11.96 -4.87
CA GLN A 144 -7.66 11.33 -3.87
C GLN A 144 -6.20 11.34 -4.32
N ALA A 145 -5.28 11.50 -3.35
CA ALA A 145 -3.85 11.54 -3.62
C ALA A 145 -3.26 10.17 -4.01
N SER A 146 -3.99 9.07 -3.77
CA SER A 146 -3.62 7.70 -4.12
C SER A 146 -4.85 6.94 -4.58
N TRP A 147 -4.67 5.96 -5.45
CA TRP A 147 -5.76 5.12 -5.93
C TRP A 147 -5.27 3.69 -6.21
N MET A 148 -6.13 2.71 -6.02
CA MET A 148 -5.82 1.31 -6.33
C MET A 148 -6.95 0.68 -7.14
N VAL A 149 -6.57 0.05 -8.26
CA VAL A 149 -7.49 -0.73 -9.10
C VAL A 149 -7.21 -2.21 -8.90
N GLN A 150 -8.24 -2.99 -8.60
CA GLN A 150 -8.17 -4.44 -8.55
C GLN A 150 -8.67 -5.05 -9.86
N LEU A 151 -7.82 -5.82 -10.53
CA LEU A 151 -8.19 -6.64 -11.69
C LEU A 151 -8.59 -8.04 -11.22
N SER A 152 -9.64 -8.60 -11.81
CA SER A 152 -10.21 -9.90 -11.43
C SER A 152 -10.71 -10.66 -12.67
N ASP A 153 -10.72 -11.99 -12.58
CA ASP A 153 -11.08 -12.92 -13.68
C ASP A 153 -12.53 -12.78 -14.20
N THR A 154 -13.41 -12.11 -13.46
CA THR A 154 -14.76 -11.77 -13.92
C THR A 154 -14.75 -10.37 -14.54
N PRO A 155 -14.81 -10.24 -15.88
CA PRO A 155 -14.98 -8.94 -16.52
C PRO A 155 -16.43 -8.50 -16.35
N GLY A 156 -16.69 -7.66 -15.34
CA GLY A 156 -17.95 -6.92 -15.24
C GLY A 156 -18.61 -6.95 -13.87
N SER A 157 -18.20 -6.02 -13.01
CA SER A 157 -19.03 -5.19 -12.11
C SER A 157 -18.13 -4.64 -10.99
N GLN A 158 -17.16 -3.79 -11.33
CA GLN A 158 -16.57 -2.91 -10.32
C GLN A 158 -17.56 -1.75 -10.17
N GLU A 159 -18.56 -2.05 -9.36
CA GLU A 159 -19.49 -1.14 -8.72
C GLU A 159 -18.71 0.06 -8.17
N SER A 160 -19.19 1.24 -8.49
CA SER A 160 -18.79 2.51 -7.90
C SER A 160 -18.89 2.40 -6.37
N GLN A 161 -17.81 1.99 -5.69
CA GLN A 161 -17.75 2.05 -4.24
C GLN A 161 -17.22 3.42 -3.83
N ASN A 162 -18.23 4.26 -3.52
CA ASN A 162 -18.26 5.39 -2.59
C ASN A 162 -17.80 6.76 -3.10
#